data_AF-A0A948S0W9-F1
#
_entry.id   AF-A0A948S0W9-F1
#
_cell.length_a   1.000
_cell.length_b   1.000
_cell.length_c   1.000
_cell.angle_alpha   90.00
_cell.angle_beta   90.00
_cell.angle_gamma   90.00
#
_symmetry.space_group_name_H-M   'P 1'
#
loop_
_entity.id
_entity.type
_entity.pdbx_description
1 polymer ?
#
loop_
_entity_poly.entity_id
_entity_poly.type
_entity_poly.pdbx_seq_one_letter_code
_entity_poly.pdbx_strand_id
1 'polypeptide(L)'
;MLRFLTFVIFLSFVSSHVFACDTAEIKQQLSQLESQTLLKNAPTFRHAWDDGAIKLDWTSIRQENDRCIAQMNLSLPEADLQQALQYMEQNAAKRILLAAQGYAVPDQTKQSVEFAYQLANGKVMPYNEGNLSLRQLHNNLEYTYQLLAQIRINVSAQTSNTTAWPAELKASEKSSCVASGKSSATACDCRVAELEKVISPRQKELVDFIRSQPYAMAAGSMDSFVSLSKQIDSRCGQ
;
A
#
# COMPACT_ATOMS: atom_id res chain seq x y z
N MET A 1 -73.74 -34.47 -19.93
CA MET A 1 -72.57 -35.12 -19.31
C MET A 1 -71.38 -34.18 -19.45
N LEU A 2 -70.91 -33.66 -18.32
CA LEU A 2 -69.76 -32.78 -18.17
C LEU A 2 -68.46 -33.49 -18.60
N ARG A 3 -67.59 -32.83 -19.37
CA ARG A 3 -66.17 -33.20 -19.45
C ARG A 3 -65.33 -31.96 -19.13
N PHE A 4 -64.82 -31.93 -17.90
CA PHE A 4 -63.82 -30.97 -17.44
C PHE A 4 -62.50 -31.24 -18.18
N LEU A 5 -61.97 -30.21 -18.85
CA LEU A 5 -60.65 -30.21 -19.45
C LEU A 5 -59.66 -29.66 -18.40
N THR A 6 -58.87 -30.53 -17.79
CA THR A 6 -57.88 -30.16 -16.76
C THR A 6 -56.65 -29.57 -17.43
N PHE A 7 -56.42 -28.27 -17.25
CA PHE A 7 -55.24 -27.55 -17.71
C PHE A 7 -54.13 -27.69 -16.65
N VAL A 8 -53.14 -28.55 -16.89
CA VAL A 8 -51.97 -28.71 -16.00
C VAL A 8 -50.89 -27.73 -16.47
N ILE A 9 -50.76 -26.60 -15.78
CA ILE A 9 -49.64 -25.66 -15.97
C ILE A 9 -48.46 -26.21 -15.16
N PHE A 10 -47.48 -26.80 -15.85
CA PHE A 10 -46.19 -27.15 -15.28
C PHE A 10 -45.38 -25.84 -15.09
N LEU A 11 -45.41 -25.26 -13.89
CA LEU A 11 -44.52 -24.19 -13.48
C LEU A 11 -43.13 -24.78 -13.22
N SER A 12 -42.30 -24.81 -14.25
CA SER A 12 -40.87 -25.09 -14.12
C SER A 12 -40.20 -23.90 -13.43
N PHE A 13 -40.06 -23.96 -12.11
CA PHE A 13 -39.14 -23.09 -11.38
C PHE A 13 -37.71 -23.42 -11.85
N VAL A 14 -37.18 -22.59 -12.74
CA VAL A 14 -35.74 -22.58 -13.04
C VAL A 14 -35.07 -21.94 -11.83
N SER A 15 -34.64 -22.78 -10.88
CA SER A 15 -33.78 -22.37 -9.77
C SER A 15 -32.44 -21.93 -10.36
N SER A 16 -32.27 -20.65 -10.64
CA SER A 16 -30.95 -20.07 -10.87
C SER A 16 -30.13 -20.31 -9.62
N HIS A 17 -29.19 -21.25 -9.67
CA HIS A 17 -28.18 -21.45 -8.64
C HIS A 17 -27.36 -20.16 -8.55
N VAL A 18 -27.75 -19.26 -7.63
CA VAL A 18 -26.88 -18.16 -7.22
C VAL A 18 -25.70 -18.81 -6.52
N PHE A 19 -24.53 -18.75 -7.15
CA PHE A 19 -23.29 -19.22 -6.55
C PHE A 19 -23.07 -18.46 -5.24
N ALA A 20 -23.05 -19.16 -4.11
CA ALA A 20 -22.85 -18.54 -2.79
C ALA A 20 -21.54 -17.73 -2.73
N CYS A 21 -20.55 -18.10 -3.55
CA CYS A 21 -19.26 -17.42 -3.67
C CYS A 21 -19.30 -16.13 -4.50
N ASP A 22 -20.20 -15.97 -5.46
CA ASP A 22 -20.17 -14.84 -6.42
C ASP A 22 -21.35 -13.89 -6.19
N THR A 23 -21.34 -13.22 -5.04
CA THR A 23 -22.29 -12.16 -4.72
C THR A 23 -21.58 -10.81 -4.58
N ALA A 24 -22.32 -9.72 -4.77
CA ALA A 24 -21.79 -8.37 -4.56
C ALA A 24 -21.28 -8.16 -3.13
N GLU A 25 -21.96 -8.76 -2.14
CA GLU A 25 -21.54 -8.71 -0.73
C GLU A 25 -20.20 -9.42 -0.51
N ILE A 26 -19.99 -10.59 -1.10
CA ILE A 26 -18.71 -11.31 -1.00
C ILE A 26 -17.58 -10.52 -1.66
N LYS A 27 -17.81 -9.94 -2.84
CA LYS A 27 -16.83 -9.05 -3.50
C LYS A 27 -16.47 -7.84 -2.64
N GLN A 28 -17.44 -7.24 -1.97
CA GLN A 28 -17.19 -6.14 -1.05
C GLN A 28 -16.34 -6.58 0.15
N GLN A 29 -16.65 -7.73 0.76
CA GLN A 29 -15.87 -8.27 1.87
C GLN A 29 -14.43 -8.61 1.44
N LEU A 30 -14.24 -9.22 0.27
CA LEU A 30 -12.92 -9.50 -0.31
C LEU A 30 -12.11 -8.21 -0.51
N SER A 31 -12.71 -7.19 -1.14
CA SER A 31 -12.06 -5.89 -1.33
C SER A 31 -11.71 -5.20 0.00
N GLN A 32 -12.57 -5.29 1.02
CA GLN A 32 -12.29 -4.72 2.34
C GLN A 32 -11.13 -5.42 3.03
N LEU A 33 -11.13 -6.75 3.05
CA LEU A 33 -10.08 -7.54 3.69
C LEU A 33 -8.72 -7.32 3.02
N GLU A 34 -8.70 -7.32 1.68
CA GLU A 34 -7.48 -7.18 0.92
C GLU A 34 -6.95 -5.74 0.94
N SER A 35 -7.81 -4.72 0.79
CA SER A 35 -7.38 -3.32 0.92
C SER A 35 -6.80 -3.01 2.30
N GLN A 36 -7.38 -3.55 3.37
CA GLN A 36 -6.81 -3.41 4.72
C GLN A 36 -5.43 -4.06 4.85
N THR A 37 -5.18 -5.15 4.12
CA THR A 37 -3.88 -5.81 4.12
C THR A 37 -2.87 -5.02 3.30
N LEU A 38 -3.24 -4.62 2.09
CA LEU A 38 -2.40 -3.83 1.19
C LEU A 38 -2.04 -2.45 1.75
N LEU A 39 -2.94 -1.81 2.49
CA LEU A 39 -2.69 -0.49 3.09
C LEU A 39 -1.76 -0.53 4.32
N LYS A 40 -1.32 -1.71 4.77
CA LYS A 40 -0.24 -1.85 5.78
C LYS A 40 1.16 -1.66 5.19
N ASN A 41 1.28 -1.63 3.85
CA ASN A 41 2.55 -1.37 3.18
C ASN A 41 3.09 0.03 3.50
N ALA A 42 4.33 0.28 3.09
CA ALA A 42 4.98 1.59 3.26
C ALA A 42 4.12 2.74 2.70
N PRO A 43 4.25 3.98 3.22
CA PRO A 43 3.43 5.11 2.80
C PRO A 43 3.42 5.37 1.28
N THR A 44 4.50 5.01 0.58
CA THR A 44 4.57 5.09 -0.89
C THR A 44 3.48 4.27 -1.59
N PHE A 45 3.12 3.09 -1.07
CA PHE A 45 2.00 2.31 -1.59
C PHE A 45 0.69 3.05 -1.37
N ARG A 46 0.48 3.53 -0.14
CA ARG A 46 -0.72 4.26 0.23
C ARG A 46 -0.89 5.55 -0.57
N HIS A 47 0.19 6.30 -0.83
CA HIS A 47 0.12 7.49 -1.67
C HIS A 47 -0.34 7.16 -3.09
N ALA A 48 0.22 6.11 -3.70
CA ALA A 48 -0.20 5.66 -5.03
C ALA A 48 -1.64 5.10 -5.05
N TRP A 49 -2.08 4.48 -3.94
CA TRP A 49 -3.47 4.06 -3.75
C TRP A 49 -4.42 5.26 -3.64
N ASP A 50 -4.09 6.24 -2.80
CA ASP A 50 -4.88 7.46 -2.59
C ASP A 50 -4.98 8.30 -3.87
N ASP A 51 -3.95 8.25 -4.74
CA ASP A 51 -3.94 8.87 -6.07
C ASP A 51 -4.76 8.09 -7.12
N GLY A 52 -5.30 6.92 -6.78
CA GLY A 52 -6.04 6.05 -7.69
C GLY A 52 -5.17 5.37 -8.76
N ALA A 53 -3.84 5.40 -8.58
CA ALA A 53 -2.88 4.78 -9.48
C ALA A 53 -2.79 3.25 -9.27
N ILE A 54 -3.07 2.79 -8.04
CA ILE A 54 -3.25 1.38 -7.72
C ILE A 54 -4.75 1.03 -7.75
N LYS A 55 -5.10 -0.10 -8.39
CA LYS A 55 -6.49 -0.56 -8.48
C LYS A 55 -6.60 -2.05 -8.17
N LEU A 56 -7.54 -2.40 -7.32
CA LEU A 56 -7.90 -3.78 -6.95
C LEU A 56 -9.23 -4.17 -7.60
N ASP A 57 -9.28 -5.32 -8.23
CA ASP A 57 -10.48 -5.91 -8.81
C ASP A 57 -10.55 -7.43 -8.59
N TRP A 58 -11.74 -7.99 -8.68
CA TRP A 58 -12.02 -9.41 -8.45
C TRP A 58 -12.78 -10.03 -9.62
N THR A 59 -12.21 -11.07 -10.22
CA THR A 59 -12.81 -11.78 -11.34
C THR A 59 -12.86 -13.29 -11.11
N SER A 60 -13.56 -14.01 -11.99
CA SER A 60 -13.51 -15.48 -12.08
C SER A 60 -13.77 -16.21 -10.76
N ILE A 61 -14.78 -15.78 -10.00
CA ILE A 61 -15.11 -16.40 -8.72
C ILE A 61 -15.79 -17.74 -8.97
N ARG A 62 -15.19 -18.81 -8.46
CA ARG A 62 -15.67 -20.18 -8.61
C ARG A 62 -15.72 -20.89 -7.27
N GLN A 63 -16.57 -21.91 -7.17
CA GLN A 63 -16.59 -22.82 -6.03
C GLN A 63 -15.82 -24.09 -6.40
N GLU A 64 -14.89 -24.50 -5.53
CA GLU A 64 -14.18 -25.77 -5.61
C GLU A 64 -14.39 -26.52 -4.30
N ASN A 65 -15.10 -27.65 -4.31
CA ASN A 65 -15.45 -28.40 -3.10
C ASN A 65 -16.15 -27.49 -2.05
N ASP A 66 -15.58 -27.39 -0.85
CA ASP A 66 -16.02 -26.61 0.30
C ASP A 66 -15.42 -25.19 0.36
N ARG A 67 -14.71 -24.77 -0.69
CA ARG A 67 -14.04 -23.46 -0.77
C ARG A 67 -14.46 -22.68 -2.02
N CYS A 68 -14.25 -21.38 -1.93
CA CYS A 68 -14.38 -20.46 -3.04
C CYS A 68 -12.98 -20.01 -3.47
N ILE A 69 -12.80 -19.78 -4.77
CA ILE A 69 -11.58 -19.21 -5.33
C ILE A 69 -11.96 -18.01 -6.17
N ALA A 70 -11.39 -16.85 -5.85
CA ALA A 70 -11.51 -15.63 -6.63
C ALA A 70 -10.16 -15.27 -7.27
N GLN A 71 -10.18 -14.73 -8.47
CA GLN A 71 -8.99 -14.13 -9.07
C GLN A 71 -8.87 -12.70 -8.58
N MET A 72 -7.81 -12.40 -7.84
CA MET A 72 -7.45 -11.04 -7.44
C MET A 72 -6.62 -10.40 -8.55
N ASN A 73 -7.03 -9.23 -9.02
CA ASN A 73 -6.29 -8.43 -10.00
C ASN A 73 -5.85 -7.12 -9.37
N LEU A 74 -4.54 -6.88 -9.36
CA LEU A 74 -3.95 -5.64 -8.85
C LEU A 74 -3.23 -4.93 -10.00
N SER A 75 -3.62 -3.69 -10.27
CA SER A 75 -2.91 -2.80 -11.19
C SER A 75 -1.94 -1.92 -10.41
N LEU A 76 -0.68 -1.91 -10.82
CA LEU A 76 0.41 -1.13 -10.23
C LEU A 76 0.88 -0.03 -11.20
N PRO A 77 1.38 1.11 -10.69
CA PRO A 77 1.89 2.18 -11.53
C PRO A 77 3.22 1.78 -12.19
N GLU A 78 3.32 1.91 -13.51
CA GLU A 78 4.56 1.62 -14.26
C GLU A 78 5.76 2.41 -13.73
N ALA A 79 5.55 3.69 -13.38
CA ALA A 79 6.61 4.55 -12.86
C ALA A 79 7.20 4.06 -11.52
N ASP A 80 6.37 3.43 -10.66
CA ASP A 80 6.82 2.83 -9.41
C ASP A 80 7.73 1.63 -9.70
N LEU A 81 7.30 0.74 -10.61
CA LEU A 81 8.06 -0.45 -10.98
C LEU A 81 9.39 -0.09 -11.64
N GLN A 82 9.37 0.84 -12.61
CA GLN A 82 10.58 1.28 -13.32
C GLN A 82 11.60 1.90 -12.37
N GLN A 83 11.16 2.77 -11.44
CA GLN A 83 12.06 3.38 -10.47
C GLN A 83 12.71 2.32 -9.55
N ALA A 84 11.92 1.36 -9.06
CA ALA A 84 12.44 0.26 -8.25
C ALA A 84 13.41 -0.62 -9.04
N LEU A 85 13.07 -1.02 -10.27
CA LEU A 85 13.92 -1.83 -11.15
C LEU A 85 15.24 -1.13 -11.47
N GLN A 86 15.19 0.15 -11.84
CA GLN A 86 16.39 0.94 -12.13
C GLN A 86 17.34 1.00 -10.93
N TYR A 87 16.81 1.21 -9.72
CA TYR A 87 17.64 1.17 -8.52
C TYR A 87 18.27 -0.21 -8.30
N MET A 88 17.53 -1.29 -8.57
CA MET A 88 18.02 -2.65 -8.41
C MET A 88 19.09 -3.05 -9.43
N GLU A 89 19.03 -2.49 -10.64
CA GLU A 89 20.08 -2.64 -11.65
C GLU A 89 21.39 -1.97 -11.22
N GLN A 90 21.28 -0.77 -10.62
CA GLN A 90 22.44 -0.05 -10.05
C GLN A 90 23.02 -0.74 -8.82
N ASN A 91 22.26 -1.63 -8.17
CA ASN A 91 22.61 -2.32 -6.94
C ASN A 91 22.53 -3.84 -7.09
N ALA A 92 23.25 -4.39 -8.07
CA ALA A 92 23.18 -5.81 -8.46
C ALA A 92 23.37 -6.80 -7.29
N ALA A 93 24.25 -6.51 -6.33
CA ALA A 93 24.45 -7.34 -5.14
C ALA A 93 23.20 -7.42 -4.26
N LYS A 94 22.51 -6.28 -4.05
CA LYS A 94 21.24 -6.20 -3.31
C LYS A 94 20.17 -7.03 -4.03
N ARG A 95 20.10 -6.94 -5.36
CA ARG A 95 19.20 -7.76 -6.19
C ARG A 95 19.41 -9.25 -6.01
N ILE A 96 20.66 -9.72 -6.08
CA ILE A 96 20.98 -11.15 -5.92
C ILE A 96 20.58 -11.65 -4.52
N LEU A 97 20.95 -10.90 -3.47
CA LEU A 97 20.63 -11.27 -2.08
C LEU A 97 19.12 -11.39 -1.83
N LEU A 98 18.32 -10.53 -2.45
CA LEU A 98 16.88 -10.50 -2.27
C LEU A 98 16.16 -11.57 -3.08
N ALA A 99 16.61 -11.80 -4.32
CA ALA A 99 16.12 -12.91 -5.14
C ALA A 99 16.35 -14.26 -4.44
N ALA A 100 17.49 -14.42 -3.75
CA ALA A 100 17.78 -15.61 -2.95
C ALA A 100 16.81 -15.81 -1.75
N GLN A 101 16.16 -14.74 -1.30
CA GLN A 101 15.14 -14.76 -0.23
C GLN A 101 13.71 -14.87 -0.80
N GLY A 102 13.54 -14.98 -2.12
CA GLY A 102 12.25 -15.09 -2.79
C GLY A 102 11.53 -13.76 -3.02
N TYR A 103 12.19 -12.62 -2.77
CA TYR A 103 11.65 -11.28 -3.06
C TYR A 103 12.03 -10.83 -4.47
N ALA A 104 11.07 -10.20 -5.15
CA ALA A 104 11.29 -9.55 -6.43
C ALA A 104 10.46 -8.27 -6.55
N VAL A 105 10.96 -7.31 -7.34
CA VAL A 105 10.13 -6.21 -7.84
C VAL A 105 9.25 -6.79 -8.96
N PRO A 106 7.92 -6.58 -8.94
CA PRO A 106 7.06 -6.98 -10.04
C PRO A 106 7.54 -6.39 -11.37
N ASP A 107 7.58 -7.22 -12.40
CA ASP A 107 8.00 -6.85 -13.77
C ASP A 107 6.81 -6.46 -14.67
N GLN A 108 5.58 -6.59 -14.15
CA GLN A 108 4.35 -6.27 -14.86
C GLN A 108 3.45 -5.35 -14.03
N THR A 109 2.75 -4.44 -14.70
CA THR A 109 1.77 -3.55 -14.05
C THR A 109 0.50 -4.28 -13.63
N LYS A 110 0.19 -5.44 -14.22
CA LYS A 110 -0.98 -6.23 -13.85
C LYS A 110 -0.54 -7.49 -13.13
N GLN A 111 -0.89 -7.58 -11.86
CA GLN A 111 -0.66 -8.74 -11.02
C GLN A 111 -1.97 -9.50 -10.88
N SER A 112 -1.94 -10.81 -11.08
CA SER A 112 -3.14 -11.65 -11.00
C SER A 112 -2.81 -12.92 -10.22
N VAL A 113 -3.48 -13.11 -9.08
CA VAL A 113 -3.27 -14.26 -8.20
C VAL A 113 -4.60 -14.82 -7.70
N GLU A 114 -4.64 -16.11 -7.43
CA GLU A 114 -5.80 -16.73 -6.82
C GLU A 114 -5.90 -16.41 -5.32
N PHE A 115 -7.12 -16.19 -4.86
CA PHE A 115 -7.50 -16.05 -3.46
C PHE A 115 -8.49 -17.15 -3.12
N ALA A 116 -8.04 -18.14 -2.37
CA ALA A 116 -8.87 -19.17 -1.77
C ALA A 116 -9.46 -18.69 -0.43
N TYR A 117 -10.76 -18.90 -0.25
CA TYR A 117 -11.48 -18.56 0.98
C TYR A 117 -12.64 -19.53 1.26
N GLN A 118 -13.10 -19.55 2.49
CA GLN A 118 -14.30 -20.25 2.93
C GLN A 118 -15.35 -19.24 3.38
N LEU A 119 -16.61 -19.65 3.33
CA LEU A 119 -17.73 -18.87 3.85
C LEU A 119 -18.17 -19.44 5.20
N ALA A 120 -17.96 -18.68 6.27
CA ALA A 120 -18.43 -19.03 7.60
C ALA A 120 -19.48 -18.00 8.05
N ASN A 121 -20.74 -18.41 8.19
CA ASN A 121 -21.86 -17.52 8.54
C ASN A 121 -21.97 -16.28 7.61
N GLY A 122 -21.80 -16.48 6.31
CA GLY A 122 -21.83 -15.40 5.31
C GLY A 122 -20.60 -14.48 5.31
N LYS A 123 -19.57 -14.79 6.10
CA LYS A 123 -18.31 -14.04 6.13
C LYS A 123 -17.21 -14.73 5.35
N VAL A 124 -16.44 -13.94 4.60
CA VAL A 124 -15.21 -14.38 3.92
C VAL A 124 -14.13 -14.66 4.95
N MET A 125 -13.66 -15.91 4.98
CA MET A 125 -12.54 -16.37 5.81
C MET A 125 -11.40 -16.85 4.90
N PRO A 126 -10.23 -16.19 4.89
CA PRO A 126 -9.11 -16.60 4.05
C PRO A 126 -8.65 -18.03 4.35
N TYR A 127 -8.43 -18.82 3.30
CA TYR A 127 -7.90 -20.18 3.41
C TYR A 127 -6.38 -20.14 3.21
N ASN A 128 -5.64 -19.96 4.32
CA ASN A 128 -4.20 -19.65 4.32
C ASN A 128 -3.33 -20.66 3.54
N GLU A 129 -3.68 -21.95 3.56
CA GLU A 129 -2.93 -22.99 2.86
C GLU A 129 -3.01 -22.85 1.32
N GLY A 130 -4.13 -22.32 0.80
CA GLY A 130 -4.34 -22.12 -0.64
C GLY A 130 -3.76 -20.81 -1.19
N ASN A 131 -3.30 -19.90 -0.33
CA ASN A 131 -2.95 -18.51 -0.71
C ASN A 131 -1.43 -18.27 -0.80
N LEU A 132 -0.66 -19.23 -1.32
CA LEU A 132 0.79 -19.07 -1.46
C LEU A 132 1.17 -17.93 -2.42
N SER A 133 0.59 -17.89 -3.62
CA SER A 133 0.88 -16.85 -4.61
C SER A 133 0.45 -15.46 -4.13
N LEU A 134 -0.65 -15.36 -3.39
CA LEU A 134 -1.09 -14.11 -2.76
C LEU A 134 -0.07 -13.62 -1.73
N ARG A 135 0.42 -14.50 -0.84
CA ARG A 135 1.48 -14.13 0.11
C ARG A 135 2.77 -13.68 -0.59
N GLN A 136 3.15 -14.36 -1.67
CA GLN A 136 4.32 -13.97 -2.45
C GLN A 136 4.12 -12.58 -3.08
N LEU A 137 2.94 -12.29 -3.61
CA LEU A 137 2.60 -10.97 -4.11
C LEU A 137 2.68 -9.91 -2.99
N HIS A 138 2.10 -10.16 -1.81
CA HIS A 138 2.20 -9.25 -0.67
C HIS A 138 3.65 -8.96 -0.28
N ASN A 139 4.48 -9.99 -0.18
CA ASN A 139 5.90 -9.87 0.13
C ASN A 139 6.65 -9.01 -0.91
N ASN A 140 6.36 -9.22 -2.20
CA ASN A 140 6.96 -8.45 -3.29
C ASN A 140 6.52 -6.99 -3.27
N LEU A 141 5.25 -6.72 -2.95
CA LEU A 141 4.72 -5.36 -2.83
C LEU A 141 5.33 -4.64 -1.62
N GLU A 142 5.38 -5.30 -0.46
CA GLU A 142 5.99 -4.75 0.75
C GLU A 142 7.43 -4.32 0.47
N TYR A 143 8.21 -5.24 -0.10
CA TYR A 143 9.58 -4.97 -0.49
C TYR A 143 9.68 -3.78 -1.46
N THR A 144 8.92 -3.81 -2.55
CA THR A 144 8.96 -2.79 -3.62
C THR A 144 8.66 -1.41 -3.05
N TYR A 145 7.61 -1.29 -2.24
CA TYR A 145 7.20 0.01 -1.72
C TYR A 145 8.06 0.49 -0.54
N GLN A 146 8.63 -0.42 0.27
CA GLN A 146 9.68 -0.05 1.23
C GLN A 146 10.94 0.48 0.52
N LEU A 147 11.33 -0.13 -0.60
CA LEU A 147 12.43 0.36 -1.43
C LEU A 147 12.12 1.75 -1.98
N LEU A 148 10.92 1.94 -2.53
CA LEU A 148 10.50 3.25 -3.04
C LEU A 148 10.48 4.31 -1.95
N ALA A 149 10.12 3.97 -0.70
CA ALA A 149 10.20 4.91 0.42
C ALA A 149 11.64 5.37 0.67
N GLN A 150 12.62 4.45 0.62
CA GLN A 150 14.05 4.76 0.75
C GLN A 150 14.60 5.59 -0.42
N ILE A 151 14.06 5.41 -1.64
CA ILE A 151 14.48 6.20 -2.80
C ILE A 151 13.87 7.61 -2.76
N ARG A 152 12.57 7.71 -2.44
CA ARG A 152 11.78 8.95 -2.54
C ARG A 152 11.93 9.89 -1.35
N ILE A 153 12.50 9.42 -0.24
CA ILE A 153 12.86 10.27 0.89
C ILE A 153 14.01 11.24 0.57
N ASN A 154 14.73 11.05 -0.54
CA ASN A 154 15.81 11.94 -0.89
C ASN A 154 15.30 13.39 -1.06
N VAL A 155 15.81 14.30 -0.23
CA VAL A 155 15.42 15.72 -0.22
C VAL A 155 16.61 16.59 -0.59
N SER A 156 16.34 17.68 -1.32
CA SER A 156 17.33 18.66 -1.73
C SER A 156 16.89 20.04 -1.24
N ALA A 157 17.85 20.84 -0.77
CA ALA A 157 17.58 22.21 -0.31
C ALA A 157 17.15 23.15 -1.45
N GLN A 158 17.35 22.74 -2.70
CA GLN A 158 16.94 23.45 -3.91
C GLN A 158 15.50 23.13 -4.31
N THR A 159 14.89 22.09 -3.72
CA THR A 159 13.50 21.75 -3.97
C THR A 159 12.59 22.75 -3.26
N SER A 160 11.56 23.22 -3.96
CA SER A 160 10.48 24.00 -3.36
C SER A 160 9.23 23.13 -3.26
N ASN A 161 8.67 23.06 -2.06
CA ASN A 161 7.39 22.42 -1.82
C ASN A 161 6.26 23.35 -2.25
N THR A 162 5.34 22.83 -3.08
CA THR A 162 4.16 23.56 -3.57
C THR A 162 2.89 23.24 -2.78
N THR A 163 2.92 22.25 -1.89
CA THR A 163 1.76 21.79 -1.14
C THR A 163 1.82 22.25 0.30
N ALA A 164 0.90 23.13 0.72
CA ALA A 164 0.84 23.60 2.09
C ALA A 164 0.69 22.44 3.09
N TRP A 165 1.42 22.52 4.21
CA TRP A 165 1.29 21.53 5.28
C TRP A 165 -0.03 21.69 6.04
N PRO A 166 -0.73 20.58 6.34
CA PRO A 166 -1.87 20.59 7.26
C PRO A 166 -1.48 21.15 8.63
N ALA A 167 -2.42 21.81 9.32
CA ALA A 167 -2.18 22.43 10.62
C ALA A 167 -1.75 21.39 11.67
N GLU A 168 -2.31 20.18 11.60
CA GLU A 168 -2.01 19.05 12.47
C GLU A 168 -0.55 18.60 12.31
N LEU A 169 -0.05 18.57 11.06
CA LEU A 169 1.34 18.21 10.78
C LEU A 169 2.30 19.26 11.33
N LYS A 170 2.00 20.56 11.14
CA LYS A 170 2.79 21.66 11.71
C LYS A 170 2.85 21.59 13.24
N ALA A 171 1.70 21.37 13.87
CA ALA A 171 1.59 21.27 15.32
C ALA A 171 2.35 20.05 15.87
N SER A 172 2.25 18.90 15.20
CA SER A 172 2.98 17.68 15.56
C SER A 172 4.50 17.87 15.47
N GLU A 173 5.01 18.42 14.36
CA GLU A 173 6.45 18.65 14.21
C GLU A 173 6.98 19.68 15.22
N LYS A 174 6.23 20.75 15.49
CA LYS A 174 6.59 21.72 16.54
C LYS A 174 6.67 21.04 17.91
N SER A 175 5.67 20.23 18.25
CA SER A 175 5.62 19.51 19.52
C SER A 175 6.82 18.56 19.65
N SER A 176 7.14 17.79 18.62
CA SER A 176 8.32 16.91 18.60
C SER A 176 9.63 17.67 18.74
N CYS A 177 9.76 18.84 18.09
CA CYS A 177 10.94 19.70 18.22
C CYS A 177 11.12 20.21 19.66
N VAL A 178 10.05 20.73 20.28
CA VAL A 178 10.11 21.23 21.67
C VAL A 178 10.39 20.09 22.65
N ALA A 179 9.77 18.93 22.44
CA ALA A 179 9.97 17.74 23.28
C ALA A 179 11.41 17.19 23.22
N SER A 180 12.17 17.49 22.16
CA SER A 180 13.58 17.10 22.07
C SER A 180 14.47 17.82 23.10
N GLY A 181 14.01 18.95 23.66
CA GLY A 181 14.75 19.75 24.64
C GLY A 181 15.97 20.48 24.08
N LYS A 182 16.25 20.37 22.77
CA LYS A 182 17.43 20.97 22.12
C LYS A 182 17.21 22.40 21.64
N SER A 183 15.96 22.88 21.64
CA SER A 183 15.57 24.09 20.90
C SER A 183 14.46 24.83 21.63
N SER A 184 14.47 26.16 21.53
CA SER A 184 13.38 26.99 22.04
C SER A 184 12.11 26.83 21.20
N ALA A 185 10.95 27.20 21.75
CA ALA A 185 9.69 27.18 21.00
C ALA A 185 9.75 28.04 19.71
N THR A 186 10.41 29.19 19.77
CA THR A 186 10.63 30.08 18.62
C THR A 186 11.54 29.45 17.56
N ALA A 187 12.61 28.76 17.98
CA ALA A 187 13.48 28.03 17.06
C ALA A 187 12.75 26.86 16.39
N CYS A 188 11.82 26.21 17.11
CA CYS A 188 10.94 25.18 16.55
C CYS A 188 9.92 25.75 15.57
N ASP A 189 9.37 26.94 15.81
CA ASP A 189 8.50 27.63 14.84
C ASP A 189 9.24 27.95 13.54
N CYS A 190 10.46 28.50 13.65
CA CYS A 190 11.32 28.72 12.49
C CYS A 190 11.60 27.41 11.74
N ARG A 191 11.93 26.34 12.46
CA ARG A 191 12.23 25.03 11.86
C ARG A 191 11.05 24.50 11.06
N VAL A 192 9.84 24.53 11.61
CA VAL A 192 8.63 24.09 10.90
C VAL A 192 8.40 24.94 9.64
N ALA A 193 8.54 26.27 9.74
CA ALA A 193 8.38 27.18 8.61
C ALA A 193 9.44 26.98 7.51
N GLU A 194 10.66 26.57 7.86
CA GLU A 194 11.71 26.26 6.88
C GLU A 194 11.51 24.87 6.25
N LEU A 195 11.09 23.87 7.03
CA LEU A 195 10.79 22.53 6.51
C LEU A 195 9.63 22.57 5.52
N GLU A 196 8.53 23.25 5.83
CA GLU A 196 7.35 23.28 4.94
C GLU A 196 7.64 23.94 3.58
N LYS A 197 8.68 24.76 3.47
CA LYS A 197 9.11 25.38 2.20
C LYS A 197 9.80 24.38 1.26
N VAL A 198 10.43 23.34 1.80
CA VAL A 198 11.33 22.46 1.06
C VAL A 198 10.76 21.06 0.88
N ILE A 199 10.01 20.56 1.87
CA ILE A 199 9.48 19.20 1.87
C ILE A 199 7.96 19.19 1.92
N SER A 200 7.33 18.33 1.12
CA SER A 200 5.88 18.14 1.10
C SER A 200 5.37 17.32 2.29
N PRO A 201 4.05 17.33 2.59
CA PRO A 201 3.47 16.48 3.63
C PRO A 201 3.77 14.99 3.42
N ARG A 202 3.72 14.52 2.16
CA ARG A 202 4.05 13.13 1.81
C ARG A 202 5.52 12.82 2.06
N GLN A 203 6.43 13.73 1.71
CA GLN A 203 7.85 13.55 2.01
C GLN A 203 8.11 13.54 3.51
N LYS A 204 7.42 14.39 4.29
CA LYS A 204 7.51 14.35 5.76
C LYS A 204 7.06 13.00 6.31
N GLU A 205 5.98 12.45 5.78
CA GLU A 205 5.53 11.11 6.17
C GLU A 205 6.58 10.03 5.85
N LEU A 206 7.24 10.10 4.69
CA LEU A 206 8.35 9.20 4.36
C LEU A 206 9.51 9.35 5.34
N VAL A 207 9.82 10.58 5.76
CA VAL A 207 10.84 10.83 6.78
C VAL A 207 10.50 10.15 8.10
N ASP A 208 9.26 10.31 8.57
CA ASP A 208 8.85 9.68 9.83
C ASP A 208 8.79 8.15 9.71
N PHE A 209 8.36 7.64 8.56
CA PHE A 209 8.39 6.21 8.27
C PHE A 209 9.81 5.66 8.32
N ILE A 210 10.77 6.21 7.57
CA ILE A 210 12.15 5.70 7.55
C ILE A 210 12.83 5.87 8.91
N ARG A 211 12.53 6.93 9.68
CA ARG A 211 13.00 7.07 11.07
C ARG A 211 12.57 5.92 11.97
N SER A 212 11.40 5.33 11.72
CA SER A 212 10.93 4.15 12.47
C SER A 212 11.57 2.83 12.00
N GLN A 213 12.45 2.86 10.99
CA GLN A 213 13.12 1.72 10.39
C GLN A 213 14.64 1.73 10.67
N PRO A 214 15.13 1.07 11.73
CA PRO A 214 16.54 1.14 12.15
C PRO A 214 17.55 0.76 11.05
N TYR A 215 17.22 -0.26 10.24
CA TYR A 215 18.09 -0.71 9.16
C TYR A 215 18.18 0.29 8.01
N ALA A 216 17.07 0.93 7.64
CA ALA A 216 17.06 1.93 6.57
C ALA A 216 17.84 3.20 6.99
N MET A 217 17.75 3.56 8.28
CA MET A 217 18.57 4.62 8.87
C MET A 217 20.06 4.28 8.82
N ALA A 218 20.45 3.07 9.21
CA ALA A 218 21.85 2.63 9.18
C ALA A 218 22.43 2.55 7.75
N ALA A 219 21.59 2.29 6.75
CA ALA A 219 21.96 2.25 5.34
C ALA A 219 22.12 3.65 4.68
N GLY A 220 21.96 4.74 5.44
CA GLY A 220 22.16 6.11 4.93
C GLY A 220 20.97 6.67 4.13
N SER A 221 19.80 6.01 4.15
CA SER A 221 18.62 6.48 3.40
C SER A 221 18.15 7.87 3.84
N MET A 222 18.50 8.29 5.05
CA MET A 222 18.10 9.57 5.64
C MET A 222 19.15 10.68 5.47
N ASP A 223 20.32 10.41 4.87
CA ASP A 223 21.47 11.31 4.90
C ASP A 223 21.17 12.71 4.36
N SER A 224 20.41 12.79 3.25
CA SER A 224 20.02 14.07 2.66
C SER A 224 19.06 14.86 3.55
N PHE A 225 18.10 14.19 4.20
CA PHE A 225 17.23 14.83 5.18
C PHE A 225 17.99 15.25 6.44
N VAL A 226 18.93 14.44 6.94
CA VAL A 226 19.78 14.82 8.08
C VAL A 226 20.59 16.07 7.74
N SER A 227 21.17 16.13 6.54
CA SER A 227 21.90 17.30 6.06
C SER A 227 21.01 18.55 5.98
N LEU A 228 19.83 18.43 5.35
CA LEU A 228 18.84 19.51 5.28
C LEU A 228 18.42 19.98 6.68
N SER A 229 18.12 19.04 7.58
CA SER A 229 17.72 19.33 8.96
C SER A 229 18.79 20.15 9.67
N LYS A 230 20.07 19.74 9.60
CA LYS A 230 21.18 20.46 10.23
C LYS A 230 21.33 21.89 9.69
N GLN A 231 21.16 22.07 8.38
CA GLN A 231 21.20 23.40 7.76
C GLN A 231 20.04 24.30 8.24
N ILE A 232 18.83 23.74 8.36
CA ILE A 232 17.68 24.46 8.91
C ILE A 232 17.91 24.82 10.38
N ASP A 233 18.38 23.86 11.19
CA ASP A 233 18.64 24.05 12.62
C ASP A 233 19.63 25.19 12.86
N SER A 234 20.73 25.21 12.10
CA SER A 234 21.72 26.29 12.15
C SER A 234 21.13 27.66 11.76
N ARG A 235 20.23 27.73 10.78
CA ARG A 235 19.55 28.99 10.38
C ARG A 235 18.53 29.46 11.40
N CYS A 236 17.90 28.53 12.12
CA CYS A 236 16.90 28.82 13.14
C CYS A 236 17.47 29.08 14.54
N GLY A 237 18.81 29.16 14.66
CA GLY A 237 19.49 29.47 15.91
C GLY A 237 19.47 28.30 16.92
N GLN A 238 19.50 27.07 16.41
CA GLN A 238 19.68 25.84 17.21
C GLN A 238 21.15 25.40 17.25
#